data_AF-A0A0X8F9J8-F1
#
_entry.id   AF-A0A0X8F9J8-F1
#
_cell.length_a   1.000
_cell.length_b   1.000
_cell.length_c   1.000
_cell.angle_alpha   90.00
_cell.angle_beta   90.00
_cell.angle_gamma   90.00
#
_symmetry.space_group_name_H-M   'P 1'
#
loop_
_entity.id
_entity.type
_entity.pdbx_description
1 polymer ?
#
loop_
_entity_poly.entity_id
_entity_poly.type
_entity_poly.pdbx_seq_one_letter_code
_entity_poly.pdbx_strand_id
1 'polypeptide(L)'
;MSYDRPFLSYEEQLQRLKDKNVIITNDEFVLKSLRTHSYYTLLNGYKDLFDMHFDQNKGMEVFTYGIDFNQLHYLYVLDTNLNTILFKYILQIERSLKTKVAHLVAEHYGVHQDNYLNYRNYSSHNGLDRLNEMRNLQKQLNRRNRNASVDHYRNNHNHIPPWIAVNVFYFGSVINWYKILNSDLKIEIANEFLDYFDELTIDDRLTLLSDSLSLIQSYRNNMAHGNRTFETSIQTELPKNEILKILPSDTLSETEFLQNLGKKDLFAVMLCIIFLIEDEYIVNNFLQDITNLLETLTKDGETQEHIISNKGNIFSTLKIPDNIRERLISLIVKKYNILYV
;
A
#
# COMPACT_ATOMS: atom_id res chain seq x y z
N MET A 1 -38.05 13.73 10.52
CA MET A 1 -36.90 14.43 9.90
C MET A 1 -36.61 13.76 8.58
N SER A 2 -36.44 14.52 7.51
CA SER A 2 -35.94 13.97 6.24
C SER A 2 -34.44 13.73 6.38
N TYR A 3 -33.95 12.59 5.92
CA TYR A 3 -32.52 12.32 5.87
C TYR A 3 -31.92 12.97 4.61
N ASP A 4 -30.76 13.61 4.73
CA ASP A 4 -30.07 14.26 3.60
C ASP A 4 -29.58 13.26 2.54
N ARG A 5 -29.43 11.99 2.91
CA ARG A 5 -29.13 10.87 2.01
C ARG A 5 -30.10 9.72 2.28
N PRO A 6 -31.32 9.77 1.71
CA PRO A 6 -32.32 8.73 1.91
C PRO A 6 -31.90 7.41 1.24
N PHE A 7 -32.55 6.32 1.64
CA PHE A 7 -32.44 5.04 0.95
C PHE A 7 -32.86 5.20 -0.52
N LEU A 8 -32.12 4.53 -1.42
CA LEU A 8 -32.44 4.43 -2.83
C LEU A 8 -32.37 2.96 -3.25
N SER A 9 -33.40 2.46 -3.94
CA SER A 9 -33.36 1.18 -4.64
C SER A 9 -32.28 1.16 -5.72
N TYR A 10 -31.93 -0.01 -6.26
CA TYR A 10 -30.93 -0.08 -7.32
C TYR A 10 -31.39 0.64 -8.59
N GLU A 11 -32.70 0.60 -8.88
CA GLU A 11 -33.33 1.31 -9.98
C GLU A 11 -33.31 2.84 -9.74
N GLU A 12 -33.54 3.29 -8.51
CA GLU A 12 -33.42 4.70 -8.14
C GLU A 12 -31.95 5.18 -8.19
N GLN A 13 -31.00 4.33 -7.81
CA GLN A 13 -29.56 4.61 -7.95
C GLN A 13 -29.15 4.71 -9.43
N LEU A 14 -29.66 3.81 -10.28
CA LEU A 14 -29.48 3.88 -11.73
C LEU A 14 -30.01 5.19 -12.30
N GLN A 15 -31.22 5.60 -11.89
CA GLN A 15 -31.78 6.87 -12.33
C GLN A 15 -30.93 8.05 -11.85
N ARG A 16 -30.43 8.02 -10.62
CA ARG A 16 -29.53 9.04 -10.08
C ARG A 16 -28.22 9.17 -10.86
N LEU A 17 -27.69 8.06 -11.41
CA LEU A 17 -26.53 8.11 -12.32
C LEU A 17 -26.89 8.89 -13.59
N LYS A 18 -28.03 8.59 -14.22
CA LYS A 18 -28.52 9.30 -15.42
C LYS A 18 -28.71 10.79 -15.13
N ASP A 19 -29.29 11.12 -13.98
CA ASP A 19 -29.52 12.50 -13.54
C ASP A 19 -28.19 13.27 -13.34
N LYS A 20 -27.10 12.58 -13.02
CA LYS A 20 -25.74 13.12 -12.90
C LYS A 20 -24.99 13.29 -14.23
N ASN A 21 -25.64 13.08 -15.36
CA ASN A 21 -25.05 13.03 -16.70
C ASN A 21 -24.12 11.81 -16.91
N VAL A 22 -24.36 10.69 -16.22
CA VAL A 22 -23.71 9.42 -16.58
C VAL A 22 -24.47 8.80 -17.76
N ILE A 23 -23.77 8.58 -18.86
CA ILE A 23 -24.27 7.90 -20.05
C ILE A 23 -24.32 6.40 -19.75
N ILE A 24 -25.48 5.80 -19.95
CA ILE A 24 -25.72 4.38 -19.71
C ILE A 24 -26.24 3.75 -20.99
N THR A 25 -25.45 2.82 -21.53
CA THR A 25 -25.78 2.07 -22.75
C THR A 25 -26.43 0.72 -22.44
N ASN A 26 -26.25 0.20 -21.23
CA ASN A 26 -26.79 -1.08 -20.78
C ASN A 26 -27.23 -1.00 -19.30
N ASP A 27 -28.52 -0.76 -19.07
CA ASP A 27 -29.10 -0.66 -17.73
C ASP A 27 -28.91 -1.95 -16.90
N GLU A 28 -29.00 -3.14 -17.52
CA GLU A 28 -28.84 -4.42 -16.82
C GLU A 28 -27.42 -4.59 -16.26
N PHE A 29 -26.42 -4.22 -17.05
CA PHE A 29 -25.02 -4.22 -16.61
C PHE A 29 -24.78 -3.26 -15.44
N VAL A 30 -25.35 -2.05 -15.49
CA VAL A 30 -25.23 -1.08 -14.40
C VAL A 30 -25.92 -1.57 -13.14
N LEU A 31 -27.13 -2.14 -13.24
CA LEU A 31 -27.84 -2.70 -12.09
C LEU A 31 -27.07 -3.85 -11.46
N LYS A 32 -26.47 -4.74 -12.27
CA LYS A 32 -25.60 -5.81 -11.78
C LYS A 32 -24.38 -5.25 -11.06
N SER A 33 -23.77 -4.20 -11.61
CA SER A 33 -22.64 -3.50 -10.98
C SER A 33 -23.03 -2.87 -9.63
N LEU A 34 -24.17 -2.19 -9.55
CA LEU A 34 -24.68 -1.56 -8.31
C LEU A 34 -25.10 -2.58 -7.24
N ARG A 35 -25.49 -3.80 -7.64
CA ARG A 35 -25.73 -4.92 -6.72
C ARG A 35 -24.44 -5.51 -6.15
N THR A 36 -23.35 -5.41 -6.91
CA THR A 36 -22.04 -5.99 -6.53
C THR A 36 -21.20 -4.99 -5.73
N HIS A 37 -21.25 -3.71 -6.11
CA HIS A 37 -20.44 -2.64 -5.53
C HIS A 37 -21.34 -1.47 -5.15
N SER A 38 -21.02 -0.80 -4.03
CA SER A 38 -21.82 0.33 -3.59
C SER A 38 -21.78 1.47 -4.62
N TYR A 39 -22.89 2.20 -4.76
CA TYR A 39 -22.95 3.42 -5.57
C TYR A 39 -21.83 4.41 -5.20
N TYR A 40 -21.51 4.51 -3.90
CA TYR A 40 -20.43 5.35 -3.41
C TYR A 40 -19.08 4.94 -4.01
N THR A 41 -18.78 3.65 -4.00
CA THR A 41 -17.53 3.10 -4.54
C THR A 41 -17.40 3.35 -6.04
N LEU A 42 -18.45 3.06 -6.81
CA LEU A 42 -18.41 3.18 -8.28
C LEU A 42 -18.36 4.63 -8.76
N LEU A 43 -19.04 5.54 -8.06
CA LEU A 43 -19.15 6.93 -8.50
C LEU A 43 -18.30 7.88 -7.67
N ASN A 44 -18.56 7.97 -6.36
CA ASN A 44 -17.88 8.95 -5.51
C ASN A 44 -16.39 8.64 -5.34
N GLY A 45 -15.98 7.38 -5.53
CA GLY A 45 -14.57 7.01 -5.54
C GLY A 45 -13.77 7.61 -6.71
N TYR A 46 -14.41 7.93 -7.83
CA TYR A 46 -13.70 8.35 -9.06
C TYR A 46 -14.16 9.70 -9.62
N LYS A 47 -15.25 10.27 -9.07
CA LYS A 47 -15.82 11.53 -9.55
C LYS A 47 -14.82 12.69 -9.60
N ASP A 48 -13.85 12.73 -8.69
CA ASP A 48 -12.85 13.81 -8.59
C ASP A 48 -11.79 13.76 -9.71
N LEU A 49 -11.81 12.71 -10.53
CA LEU A 49 -11.05 12.66 -11.78
C LEU A 49 -11.73 13.42 -12.93
N PHE A 50 -12.99 13.79 -12.74
CA PHE A 50 -13.82 14.42 -13.74
C PHE A 50 -14.29 15.80 -13.30
N ASP A 51 -14.48 16.70 -14.26
CA ASP A 51 -15.01 18.02 -13.95
C ASP A 51 -16.51 17.92 -13.58
N MET A 52 -16.84 18.47 -12.42
CA MET A 52 -18.21 18.53 -11.91
C MET A 52 -18.60 19.96 -11.59
N HIS A 53 -19.91 20.22 -11.63
CA HIS A 53 -20.50 21.48 -11.18
C HIS A 53 -21.79 21.21 -10.41
N PHE A 54 -22.24 22.19 -9.61
CA PHE A 54 -23.52 22.11 -8.92
C PHE A 54 -24.64 22.60 -9.84
N ASP A 55 -25.55 21.70 -10.20
CA ASP A 55 -26.76 22.03 -10.97
C ASP A 55 -27.85 22.53 -10.01
N GLN A 56 -28.19 23.82 -10.10
CA GLN A 56 -29.19 24.45 -9.24
C GLN A 56 -30.61 23.90 -9.46
N ASN A 57 -30.94 23.46 -10.68
CA ASN A 57 -32.27 22.94 -11.00
C ASN A 57 -32.46 21.54 -10.41
N LYS A 58 -31.40 20.72 -10.44
CA LYS A 58 -31.40 19.37 -9.87
C LYS A 58 -31.04 19.34 -8.38
N GLY A 59 -30.50 20.44 -7.85
CA GLY A 59 -30.06 20.54 -6.45
C GLY A 59 -28.91 19.59 -6.10
N MET A 60 -28.03 19.27 -7.06
CA MET A 60 -26.98 18.27 -6.88
C MET A 60 -25.75 18.52 -7.76
N GLU A 61 -24.61 17.97 -7.36
CA GLU A 61 -23.42 17.91 -8.21
C GLU A 61 -23.64 16.96 -9.39
N VAL A 62 -23.28 17.40 -10.59
CA VAL A 62 -23.37 16.62 -11.85
C VAL A 62 -22.08 16.78 -12.65
N PHE A 63 -21.79 15.83 -13.54
CA PHE A 63 -20.65 15.96 -14.46
C PHE A 63 -20.91 17.08 -15.47
N THR A 64 -19.86 17.83 -15.78
CA THR A 64 -19.91 18.97 -16.72
C THR A 64 -20.23 18.52 -18.16
N TYR A 65 -19.93 17.27 -18.48
CA TYR A 65 -20.30 16.61 -19.74
C TYR A 65 -20.69 15.15 -19.47
N GLY A 66 -21.23 14.48 -20.49
CA GLY A 66 -21.65 13.08 -20.36
C GLY A 66 -20.47 12.13 -20.16
N ILE A 67 -20.48 11.37 -19.06
CA ILE A 67 -19.44 10.36 -18.74
C ILE A 67 -20.02 8.96 -18.95
N ASP A 68 -19.36 8.10 -19.73
CA ASP A 68 -19.82 6.71 -19.89
C ASP A 68 -19.60 5.94 -18.57
N PHE A 69 -20.65 5.26 -18.09
CA PHE A 69 -20.55 4.38 -16.93
C PHE A 69 -19.42 3.34 -17.07
N ASN A 70 -19.17 2.84 -18.27
CA ASN A 70 -18.11 1.88 -18.54
C ASN A 70 -16.73 2.44 -18.20
N GLN A 71 -16.49 3.75 -18.38
CA GLN A 71 -15.23 4.40 -18.00
C GLN A 71 -15.05 4.41 -16.48
N LEU A 72 -16.11 4.75 -15.74
CA LEU A 72 -16.09 4.73 -14.27
C LEU A 72 -15.86 3.31 -13.74
N HIS A 73 -16.58 2.33 -14.30
CA HIS A 73 -16.44 0.92 -13.93
C HIS A 73 -15.03 0.39 -14.26
N TYR A 74 -14.46 0.79 -15.40
CA TYR A 74 -13.11 0.41 -15.79
C TYR A 74 -12.05 0.95 -14.82
N LEU A 75 -12.14 2.24 -14.46
CA LEU A 75 -11.27 2.84 -13.43
C LEU A 75 -11.38 2.12 -12.09
N TYR A 76 -12.59 1.74 -11.70
CA TYR A 76 -12.83 0.95 -10.49
C TYR A 76 -12.13 -0.42 -10.51
N VAL A 77 -12.32 -1.18 -11.59
CA VAL A 77 -11.70 -2.50 -11.74
C VAL A 77 -10.17 -2.39 -11.72
N LEU A 78 -9.63 -1.38 -12.41
CA LEU A 78 -8.20 -1.14 -12.46
C LEU A 78 -7.60 -0.79 -11.10
N ASP A 79 -8.19 0.17 -10.40
CA ASP A 79 -7.77 0.58 -9.06
C ASP A 79 -7.82 -0.61 -8.08
N THR A 80 -8.86 -1.44 -8.18
CA THR A 80 -9.00 -2.67 -7.39
C THR A 80 -7.92 -3.71 -7.70
N ASN A 81 -7.61 -3.92 -8.99
CA ASN A 81 -6.57 -4.85 -9.40
C ASN A 81 -5.18 -4.38 -8.97
N LEU A 82 -4.88 -3.10 -9.14
CA LEU A 82 -3.62 -2.51 -8.70
C LEU A 82 -3.44 -2.63 -7.18
N ASN A 83 -4.49 -2.32 -6.41
CA ASN A 83 -4.49 -2.52 -4.97
C ASN A 83 -4.24 -3.98 -4.58
N THR A 84 -4.88 -4.91 -5.28
CA THR A 84 -4.72 -6.34 -5.00
C THR A 84 -3.27 -6.78 -5.23
N ILE A 85 -2.64 -6.30 -6.32
CA ILE A 85 -1.23 -6.57 -6.63
C ILE A 85 -0.33 -5.97 -5.55
N LEU A 86 -0.43 -4.66 -5.28
CA LEU A 86 0.41 -4.00 -4.28
C LEU A 86 0.24 -4.63 -2.89
N PHE A 87 -0.99 -4.93 -2.48
CA PHE A 87 -1.29 -5.57 -1.21
C PHE A 87 -0.66 -6.96 -1.09
N LYS A 88 -0.69 -7.77 -2.16
CA LYS A 88 -0.03 -9.08 -2.21
C LYS A 88 1.46 -8.99 -1.84
N TYR A 89 2.19 -8.02 -2.40
CA TYR A 89 3.63 -7.86 -2.14
C TYR A 89 3.95 -7.17 -0.83
N ILE A 90 3.10 -6.22 -0.40
CA ILE A 90 3.20 -5.64 0.94
C ILE A 90 3.04 -6.71 2.03
N LEU A 91 2.17 -7.71 1.83
CA LEU A 91 2.05 -8.84 2.75
C LEU A 91 3.32 -9.71 2.81
N GLN A 92 4.15 -9.73 1.77
CA GLN A 92 5.45 -10.40 1.82
C GLN A 92 6.43 -9.65 2.72
N ILE A 93 6.47 -8.31 2.59
CA ILE A 93 7.28 -7.43 3.43
C ILE A 93 6.85 -7.53 4.90
N GLU A 94 5.54 -7.51 5.17
CA GLU A 94 5.00 -7.69 6.52
C GLU A 94 5.44 -9.02 7.14
N ARG A 95 5.40 -10.12 6.37
CA ARG A 95 5.87 -11.44 6.82
C ARG A 95 7.37 -11.45 7.07
N SER A 96 8.16 -10.88 6.15
CA SER A 96 9.62 -10.78 6.31
C SER A 96 9.98 -10.02 7.59
N LEU A 97 9.42 -8.82 7.79
CA LEU A 97 9.65 -8.02 9.00
C LEU A 97 9.28 -8.79 10.27
N LYS A 98 8.11 -9.44 10.29
CA LYS A 98 7.66 -10.26 11.41
C LYS A 98 8.65 -11.36 11.76
N THR A 99 9.14 -12.07 10.74
CA THR A 99 10.11 -13.15 10.91
C THR A 99 11.42 -12.64 11.49
N LYS A 100 12.00 -11.59 10.88
CA LYS A 100 13.28 -11.01 11.31
C LYS A 100 13.23 -10.44 12.73
N VAL A 101 12.19 -9.65 13.04
CA VAL A 101 11.98 -9.12 14.41
C VAL A 101 11.80 -10.26 15.41
N ALA A 102 10.97 -11.27 15.10
CA ALA A 102 10.75 -12.40 16.00
C ALA A 102 12.02 -13.21 16.25
N HIS A 103 12.85 -13.40 15.23
CA HIS A 103 14.11 -14.12 15.32
C HIS A 103 15.07 -13.44 16.30
N LEU A 104 15.39 -12.17 16.04
CA LEU A 104 16.34 -11.42 16.88
C LEU A 104 15.84 -11.21 18.30
N VAL A 105 14.55 -10.96 18.46
CA VAL A 105 13.97 -10.86 19.79
C VAL A 105 14.06 -12.18 20.56
N ALA A 106 13.81 -13.32 19.90
CA ALA A 106 13.95 -14.62 20.54
C ALA A 106 15.40 -14.90 20.95
N GLU A 107 16.35 -14.55 20.09
CA GLU A 107 17.78 -14.73 20.35
C GLU A 107 18.27 -13.89 21.54
N HIS A 108 17.90 -12.61 21.60
CA HIS A 108 18.44 -11.69 22.60
C HIS A 108 17.63 -11.62 23.90
N TYR A 109 16.30 -11.78 23.80
CA TYR A 109 15.40 -11.62 24.94
C TYR A 109 14.74 -12.93 25.36
N GLY A 110 14.96 -14.02 24.62
CA GLY A 110 14.45 -15.35 24.95
C GLY A 110 13.05 -15.63 24.42
N VAL A 111 12.63 -16.89 24.58
CA VAL A 111 11.42 -17.42 23.91
C VAL A 111 10.13 -17.26 24.72
N HIS A 112 10.21 -16.98 26.02
CA HIS A 112 9.03 -16.82 26.87
C HIS A 112 8.43 -15.41 26.75
N GLN A 113 7.10 -15.30 26.65
CA GLN A 113 6.42 -14.00 26.48
C GLN A 113 6.74 -12.98 27.57
N ASP A 114 6.97 -13.42 28.81
CA ASP A 114 7.36 -12.53 29.91
C ASP A 114 8.76 -11.92 29.74
N ASN A 115 9.63 -12.57 28.95
CA ASN A 115 10.97 -12.06 28.69
C ASN A 115 10.96 -11.12 27.50
N TYR A 116 10.45 -11.58 26.34
CA TYR A 116 10.46 -10.77 25.13
C TYR A 116 9.41 -9.66 25.11
N LEU A 117 8.40 -9.67 26.00
CA LEU A 117 7.49 -8.54 26.20
C LEU A 117 7.88 -7.66 27.41
N ASN A 118 9.07 -7.89 27.99
CA ASN A 118 9.56 -7.04 29.07
C ASN A 118 10.05 -5.70 28.50
N TYR A 119 9.32 -4.62 28.77
CA TYR A 119 9.63 -3.28 28.29
C TYR A 119 11.05 -2.80 28.65
N ARG A 120 11.69 -3.36 29.68
CA ARG A 120 13.06 -3.02 30.09
C ARG A 120 14.12 -3.43 29.07
N ASN A 121 13.81 -4.38 28.20
CA ASN A 121 14.71 -4.82 27.13
C ASN A 121 14.74 -3.85 25.94
N TYR A 122 13.81 -2.89 25.91
CA TYR A 122 13.56 -1.97 24.79
C TYR A 122 13.84 -0.51 25.17
N SER A 123 13.83 0.37 24.18
CA SER A 123 14.14 1.78 24.33
C SER A 123 13.06 2.66 23.67
N SER A 124 12.58 3.68 24.41
CA SER A 124 11.61 4.65 23.89
C SER A 124 12.30 5.63 22.94
N HIS A 125 11.68 5.94 21.81
CA HIS A 125 12.25 6.82 20.77
C HIS A 125 11.13 7.60 20.07
N ASN A 126 11.39 8.86 19.68
CA ASN A 126 10.51 9.65 18.80
C ASN A 126 9.02 9.65 19.19
N GLY A 127 8.73 9.77 20.49
CA GLY A 127 7.37 9.77 21.03
C GLY A 127 6.72 8.38 21.19
N LEU A 128 7.36 7.30 20.74
CA LEU A 128 6.94 5.93 21.01
C LEU A 128 7.42 5.51 22.41
N ASP A 129 6.45 5.20 23.27
CA ASP A 129 6.71 4.69 24.62
C ASP A 129 6.75 3.16 24.63
N ARG A 130 7.92 2.59 24.95
CA ARG A 130 8.14 1.14 24.99
C ARG A 130 7.18 0.39 25.92
N LEU A 131 6.74 0.99 27.02
CA LEU A 131 5.82 0.35 27.96
C LEU A 131 4.42 0.20 27.33
N ASN A 132 3.93 1.25 26.67
CA ASN A 132 2.66 1.22 25.94
C ASN A 132 2.70 0.24 24.77
N GLU A 133 3.80 0.19 24.01
CA GLU A 133 3.94 -0.76 22.90
C GLU A 133 3.97 -2.22 23.38
N MET A 134 4.71 -2.53 24.46
CA MET A 134 4.68 -3.88 25.05
C MET A 134 3.29 -4.26 25.55
N ARG A 135 2.57 -3.35 26.21
CA ARG A 135 1.18 -3.58 26.63
C ARG A 135 0.25 -3.83 25.45
N ASN A 136 0.45 -3.13 24.33
CA ASN A 136 -0.32 -3.33 23.11
C ASN A 136 -0.06 -4.73 22.51
N LEU A 137 1.20 -5.16 22.41
CA LEU A 137 1.56 -6.51 21.97
C LEU A 137 0.98 -7.58 22.90
N GLN A 138 1.09 -7.39 24.22
CA GLN A 138 0.51 -8.30 25.21
C GLN A 138 -1.02 -8.40 25.08
N LYS A 139 -1.71 -7.26 24.86
CA LYS A 139 -3.15 -7.23 24.61
C LYS A 139 -3.52 -8.00 23.34
N GLN A 140 -2.74 -7.89 22.28
CA GLN A 140 -2.95 -8.65 21.04
C GLN A 140 -2.70 -10.15 21.26
N LEU A 141 -1.65 -10.51 21.99
CA LEU A 141 -1.32 -11.89 22.32
C LEU A 141 -2.39 -12.56 23.20
N ASN A 142 -3.04 -11.80 24.09
CA ASN A 142 -4.05 -12.33 25.02
C ASN A 142 -5.45 -12.47 24.40
N ARG A 143 -5.68 -11.98 23.18
CA ARG A 143 -6.95 -12.15 22.48
C ARG A 143 -7.11 -13.61 22.04
N ARG A 144 -8.14 -14.27 22.57
CA ARG A 144 -8.48 -15.66 22.23
C ARG A 144 -9.19 -15.75 20.87
N ASN A 145 -9.12 -16.92 20.25
CA ASN A 145 -9.84 -17.28 19.02
C ASN A 145 -9.49 -16.39 17.81
N ARG A 146 -8.28 -15.82 17.82
CA ARG A 146 -7.76 -14.95 16.75
C ARG A 146 -6.89 -15.72 15.76
N ASN A 147 -6.22 -16.76 16.23
CA ASN A 147 -5.30 -17.56 15.43
C ASN A 147 -5.14 -18.95 16.06
N ALA A 148 -5.41 -20.00 15.27
CA ALA A 148 -5.39 -21.38 15.75
C ALA A 148 -4.02 -21.81 16.29
N SER A 149 -2.92 -21.37 15.67
CA SER A 149 -1.56 -21.72 16.10
C SER A 149 -1.23 -21.12 17.46
N VAL A 150 -1.55 -19.83 17.68
CA VAL A 150 -1.34 -19.17 18.98
C VAL A 150 -2.22 -19.79 20.06
N ASP A 151 -3.48 -20.10 19.75
CA ASP A 151 -4.40 -20.75 20.68
C ASP A 151 -3.92 -22.17 21.03
N HIS A 152 -3.40 -22.92 20.06
CA HIS A 152 -2.78 -24.24 20.29
C HIS A 152 -1.60 -24.14 21.26
N TYR A 153 -0.67 -23.20 21.04
CA TYR A 153 0.48 -23.00 21.93
C TYR A 153 0.07 -22.59 23.34
N ARG A 154 -0.92 -21.70 23.46
CA ARG A 154 -1.43 -21.28 24.76
C ARG A 154 -2.02 -22.43 25.58
N ASN A 155 -2.68 -23.37 24.92
CA ASN A 155 -3.42 -24.45 25.59
C ASN A 155 -2.58 -25.72 25.79
N ASN A 156 -1.57 -25.97 24.95
CA ASN A 156 -0.83 -27.24 24.92
C ASN A 156 0.67 -27.11 25.22
N HIS A 157 1.20 -25.89 25.34
CA HIS A 157 2.61 -25.63 25.63
C HIS A 157 2.76 -24.69 26.83
N ASN A 158 3.98 -24.61 27.37
CA ASN A 158 4.31 -23.80 28.54
C ASN A 158 4.56 -22.32 28.21
N HIS A 159 4.69 -21.95 26.93
CA HIS A 159 4.93 -20.58 26.48
C HIS A 159 4.51 -20.40 25.01
N ILE A 160 4.50 -19.15 24.56
CA ILE A 160 4.26 -18.79 23.15
C ILE A 160 5.55 -18.13 22.62
N PRO A 161 6.33 -18.78 21.75
CA PRO A 161 7.53 -18.18 21.18
C PRO A 161 7.24 -16.96 20.28
N PRO A 162 8.22 -16.05 20.08
CA PRO A 162 8.06 -14.88 19.19
C PRO A 162 7.56 -15.22 17.78
N TRP A 163 8.10 -16.27 17.15
CA TRP A 163 7.71 -16.69 15.78
C TRP A 163 6.28 -17.24 15.70
N ILE A 164 5.70 -17.66 16.84
CA ILE A 164 4.28 -18.00 16.92
C ILE A 164 3.45 -16.75 17.23
N ALA A 165 3.92 -15.90 18.15
CA ALA A 165 3.23 -14.70 18.61
C ALA A 165 2.98 -13.67 17.49
N VAL A 166 3.92 -13.50 16.54
CA VAL A 166 3.76 -12.56 15.42
C VAL A 166 2.54 -12.82 14.53
N ASN A 167 1.97 -14.03 14.56
CA ASN A 167 0.76 -14.37 13.81
C ASN A 167 -0.50 -13.64 14.29
N VAL A 168 -0.50 -13.09 15.52
CA VAL A 168 -1.60 -12.26 16.04
C VAL A 168 -1.27 -10.78 16.10
N PHE A 169 -0.02 -10.40 15.83
CA PHE A 169 0.40 -9.01 15.84
C PHE A 169 0.04 -8.31 14.54
N TYR A 170 -0.52 -7.10 14.64
CA TYR A 170 -0.76 -6.25 13.50
C TYR A 170 0.56 -5.73 12.92
N PHE A 171 0.60 -5.50 11.60
CA PHE A 171 1.78 -4.95 10.92
C PHE A 171 2.33 -3.70 11.61
N GLY A 172 1.47 -2.73 11.90
CA GLY A 172 1.87 -1.51 12.60
C GLY A 172 2.44 -1.73 13.99
N SER A 173 1.97 -2.74 14.71
CA SER A 173 2.51 -3.08 16.02
C SER A 173 3.90 -3.70 15.92
N VAL A 174 4.19 -4.43 14.84
CA VAL A 174 5.52 -4.99 14.58
C VAL A 174 6.49 -3.91 14.09
N ILE A 175 6.03 -2.94 13.28
CA ILE A 175 6.83 -1.75 12.94
C ILE A 175 7.20 -0.97 14.21
N ASN A 176 6.24 -0.75 15.11
CA ASN A 176 6.54 -0.11 16.38
C ASN A 176 7.48 -0.96 17.24
N TRP A 177 7.32 -2.29 17.22
CA TRP A 177 8.20 -3.22 17.92
C TRP A 177 9.65 -3.09 17.43
N TYR A 178 9.86 -3.02 16.11
CA TYR A 178 11.14 -2.72 15.49
C TYR A 178 11.70 -1.36 15.97
N LYS A 179 10.89 -0.29 15.92
CA LYS A 179 11.32 1.08 16.26
C LYS A 179 11.81 1.23 17.71
N ILE A 180 11.30 0.43 18.65
CA ILE A 180 11.68 0.44 20.06
C ILE A 180 12.81 -0.55 20.41
N LEU A 181 13.31 -1.34 19.46
CA LEU A 181 14.52 -2.14 19.68
C LEU A 181 15.71 -1.24 20.03
N ASN A 182 16.69 -1.81 20.73
CA ASN A 182 17.96 -1.14 20.97
C ASN A 182 18.71 -0.95 19.65
N SER A 183 19.64 0.00 19.61
CA SER A 183 20.32 0.42 18.38
C SER A 183 20.95 -0.73 17.61
N ASP A 184 21.66 -1.63 18.28
CA ASP A 184 22.36 -2.75 17.63
C ASP A 184 21.38 -3.67 16.86
N LEU A 185 20.26 -4.03 17.50
CA LEU A 185 19.21 -4.87 16.89
C LEU A 185 18.49 -4.17 15.73
N LYS A 186 18.33 -2.84 15.80
CA LYS A 186 17.77 -2.07 14.67
C LYS A 186 18.70 -2.09 13.47
N ILE A 187 20.01 -1.95 13.71
CA ILE A 187 21.04 -1.97 12.67
C ILE A 187 21.05 -3.34 11.99
N GLU A 188 20.95 -4.42 12.76
CA GLU A 188 20.90 -5.78 12.22
C GLU A 188 19.70 -5.98 11.27
N ILE A 189 18.50 -5.60 11.69
CA ILE A 189 17.30 -5.67 10.83
C ILE A 189 17.45 -4.75 9.60
N ALA A 190 18.01 -3.55 9.77
CA ALA A 190 18.21 -2.63 8.66
C ALA A 190 19.18 -3.20 7.61
N ASN A 191 20.24 -3.87 8.04
CA ASN A 191 21.17 -4.56 7.16
C ASN A 191 20.49 -5.72 6.45
N GLU A 192 19.71 -6.54 7.15
CA GLU A 192 18.99 -7.65 6.54
C GLU A 192 18.07 -7.22 5.37
N PHE A 193 17.60 -5.96 5.33
CA PHE A 193 16.76 -5.44 4.25
C PHE A 193 17.50 -4.62 3.18
N LEU A 194 18.67 -4.06 3.49
CA LEU A 194 19.29 -2.98 2.69
C LEU A 194 20.82 -3.12 2.57
N ASP A 195 21.44 -4.21 3.03
CA ASP A 195 22.89 -4.37 3.01
C ASP A 195 23.51 -4.43 1.61
N TYR A 196 22.76 -4.88 0.62
CA TYR A 196 23.14 -4.92 -0.79
C TYR A 196 23.21 -3.53 -1.46
N PHE A 197 22.84 -2.45 -0.75
CA PHE A 197 23.15 -1.08 -1.17
C PHE A 197 24.39 -0.57 -0.42
N ASP A 198 25.54 -0.69 -1.06
CA ASP A 198 26.84 -0.28 -0.53
C ASP A 198 26.96 1.24 -0.33
N GLU A 199 26.17 2.03 -1.07
CA GLU A 199 26.16 3.49 -1.00
C GLU A 199 25.52 4.02 0.28
N LEU A 200 24.76 3.18 1.00
CA LEU A 200 24.04 3.58 2.21
C LEU A 200 24.91 3.36 3.45
N THR A 201 25.08 4.43 4.23
CA THR A 201 25.57 4.32 5.61
C THR A 201 24.54 3.64 6.51
N ILE A 202 24.95 3.25 7.72
CA ILE A 202 24.03 2.65 8.70
C ILE A 202 22.87 3.59 9.03
N ASP A 203 23.13 4.89 9.19
CA ASP A 203 22.08 5.89 9.47
C ASP A 203 21.13 6.06 8.28
N ASP A 204 21.65 5.98 7.04
CA ASP A 204 20.82 5.99 5.85
C ASP A 204 19.89 4.76 5.81
N ARG A 205 20.40 3.55 6.13
CA ARG A 205 19.62 2.31 6.16
C ARG A 205 18.52 2.36 7.22
N LEU A 206 18.84 2.85 8.42
CA LEU A 206 17.87 3.01 9.50
C LEU A 206 16.73 3.96 9.12
N THR A 207 17.08 5.10 8.51
CA THR A 207 16.12 6.12 8.05
C THR A 207 15.25 5.57 6.92
N LEU A 208 15.87 5.04 5.87
CA LEU A 208 15.18 4.49 4.70
C LEU A 208 14.23 3.35 5.07
N LEU A 209 14.67 2.40 5.89
CA LEU A 209 13.80 1.29 6.33
C LEU A 209 12.61 1.81 7.15
N SER A 210 12.84 2.70 8.12
CA SER A 210 11.77 3.25 8.97
C SER A 210 10.70 3.96 8.16
N ASP A 211 11.11 4.80 7.21
CA ASP A 211 10.20 5.61 6.40
C ASP A 211 9.49 4.76 5.34
N SER A 212 10.20 3.81 4.71
CA SER A 212 9.60 2.84 3.77
C SER A 212 8.53 1.98 4.44
N LEU A 213 8.80 1.45 5.64
CA LEU A 213 7.82 0.66 6.41
C LEU A 213 6.59 1.49 6.79
N SER A 214 6.80 2.74 7.18
CA SER A 214 5.70 3.64 7.58
C SER A 214 4.84 4.06 6.38
N LEU A 215 5.47 4.28 5.21
CA LEU A 215 4.78 4.53 3.95
C LEU A 215 3.94 3.31 3.53
N ILE A 216 4.56 2.13 3.48
CA ILE A 216 3.88 0.88 3.11
C ILE A 216 2.73 0.57 4.07
N GLN A 217 2.92 0.76 5.38
CA GLN A 217 1.85 0.58 6.38
C GLN A 217 0.65 1.46 6.08
N SER A 218 0.88 2.72 5.70
CA SER A 218 -0.20 3.66 5.38
C SER A 218 -0.99 3.20 4.17
N TYR A 219 -0.31 2.83 3.08
CA TYR A 219 -0.96 2.28 1.89
C TYR A 219 -1.69 0.97 2.17
N ARG A 220 -1.06 0.03 2.90
CA ARG A 220 -1.66 -1.23 3.32
C ARG A 220 -2.98 -1.02 4.04
N ASN A 221 -3.03 -0.06 4.97
CA ASN A 221 -4.24 0.23 5.73
C ASN A 221 -5.33 0.82 4.83
N ASN A 222 -4.97 1.75 3.95
CA ASN A 222 -5.92 2.31 2.99
C ASN A 222 -6.51 1.23 2.08
N MET A 223 -5.67 0.36 1.52
CA MET A 223 -6.07 -0.78 0.70
C MET A 223 -7.00 -1.73 1.48
N ALA A 224 -6.65 -2.09 2.72
CA ALA A 224 -7.44 -3.01 3.54
C ALA A 224 -8.81 -2.44 3.98
N HIS A 225 -8.95 -1.12 4.02
CA HIS A 225 -10.21 -0.45 4.31
C HIS A 225 -11.06 -0.18 3.05
N GLY A 226 -10.59 -0.58 1.87
CA GLY A 226 -11.25 -0.32 0.59
C GLY A 226 -11.23 1.16 0.19
N ASN A 227 -10.31 1.94 0.78
CA ASN A 227 -10.10 3.32 0.39
C ASN A 227 -9.36 3.37 -0.95
N ARG A 228 -9.60 4.45 -1.69
CA ARG A 228 -8.94 4.72 -2.96
C ARG A 228 -7.42 4.83 -2.80
N THR A 229 -6.68 4.31 -3.77
CA THR A 229 -5.21 4.19 -3.73
C THR A 229 -4.48 5.52 -3.83
N PHE A 230 -5.04 6.48 -4.56
CA PHE A 230 -4.33 7.69 -5.01
C PHE A 230 -4.60 8.94 -4.17
N GLU A 231 -5.51 8.83 -3.20
CA GLU A 231 -6.04 9.95 -2.46
C GLU A 231 -6.03 9.65 -0.98
N THR A 232 -4.84 9.74 -0.42
CA THR A 232 -4.62 9.41 0.98
C THR A 232 -3.78 10.51 1.60
N SER A 233 -4.20 10.96 2.78
CA SER A 233 -3.47 11.91 3.64
C SER A 233 -2.24 11.23 4.26
N ILE A 234 -1.37 10.71 3.40
CA ILE A 234 -0.10 10.11 3.80
C ILE A 234 0.87 11.25 4.05
N GLN A 235 1.38 11.29 5.28
CA GLN A 235 2.33 12.31 5.71
C GLN A 235 3.77 11.83 5.52
N THR A 236 4.02 10.53 5.63
CA THR A 236 5.35 9.95 5.47
C THR A 236 5.79 10.06 4.01
N GLU A 237 6.99 10.60 3.82
CA GLU A 237 7.69 10.66 2.53
C GLU A 237 8.95 9.82 2.60
N LEU A 238 9.38 9.27 1.48
CA LEU A 238 10.68 8.64 1.38
C LEU A 238 11.79 9.66 1.53
N PRO A 239 12.90 9.30 2.21
CA PRO A 239 13.93 10.25 2.54
C PRO A 239 14.81 10.50 1.30
N LYS A 240 14.84 11.77 0.86
CA LYS A 240 15.39 12.19 -0.44
C LYS A 240 16.83 11.72 -0.65
N ASN A 241 17.69 11.95 0.34
CA ASN A 241 19.13 11.78 0.17
C ASN A 241 19.50 10.30 0.00
N GLU A 242 18.83 9.44 0.75
CA GLU A 242 19.00 8.00 0.82
C GLU A 242 18.49 7.36 -0.47
N ILE A 243 17.30 7.78 -0.93
CA ILE A 243 16.72 7.30 -2.19
C ILE A 243 17.59 7.69 -3.39
N LEU A 244 18.04 8.95 -3.47
CA LEU A 244 18.86 9.42 -4.60
C LEU A 244 20.28 8.82 -4.60
N LYS A 245 20.75 8.23 -3.49
CA LYS A 245 22.01 7.46 -3.46
C LYS A 245 21.88 6.12 -4.18
N ILE A 246 20.73 5.46 -4.08
CA ILE A 246 20.53 4.07 -4.53
C ILE A 246 19.76 3.95 -5.85
N LEU A 247 18.96 4.95 -6.19
CA LEU A 247 18.19 4.92 -7.42
C LEU A 247 19.01 5.37 -8.63
N PRO A 248 19.03 4.58 -9.71
CA PRO A 248 19.49 5.04 -11.01
C PRO A 248 18.74 6.30 -11.46
N SER A 249 19.42 7.24 -12.14
CA SER A 249 18.82 8.51 -12.57
C SER A 249 17.71 8.36 -13.61
N ASP A 250 17.73 7.27 -14.37
CA ASP A 250 16.69 6.83 -15.28
C ASP A 250 15.50 6.17 -14.57
N THR A 251 15.67 5.73 -13.31
CA THR A 251 14.55 5.30 -12.44
C THR A 251 13.83 6.50 -11.84
N LEU A 252 14.55 7.39 -11.17
CA LEU A 252 13.99 8.60 -10.56
C LEU A 252 15.06 9.68 -10.46
N SER A 253 14.85 10.80 -11.14
CA SER A 253 15.74 11.96 -11.06
C SER A 253 15.44 12.84 -9.85
N GLU A 254 16.44 13.61 -9.40
CA GLU A 254 16.25 14.61 -8.36
C GLU A 254 15.18 15.65 -8.73
N THR A 255 15.15 16.06 -10.01
CA THR A 255 14.15 17.00 -10.53
C THR A 255 12.73 16.46 -10.41
N GLU A 256 12.52 15.19 -10.75
CA GLU A 256 11.20 14.55 -10.62
C GLU A 256 10.79 14.37 -9.16
N PHE A 257 11.75 13.98 -8.31
CA PHE A 257 11.51 13.90 -6.86
C PHE A 257 11.05 15.25 -6.32
N LEU A 258 11.72 16.35 -6.68
CA LEU A 258 11.32 17.70 -6.29
C LEU A 258 9.91 18.07 -6.79
N GLN A 259 9.47 17.50 -7.91
CA GLN A 259 8.11 17.61 -8.46
C GLN A 259 7.08 16.64 -7.82
N ASN A 260 7.46 15.97 -6.72
CA ASN A 260 6.66 15.04 -5.92
C ASN A 260 6.48 13.62 -6.47
N LEU A 261 7.18 13.25 -7.55
CA LEU A 261 7.22 11.88 -8.03
C LEU A 261 8.09 11.02 -7.11
N GLY A 262 7.62 9.82 -6.72
CA GLY A 262 8.41 8.88 -5.92
C GLY A 262 8.63 9.29 -4.46
N LYS A 263 7.93 10.34 -3.98
CA LYS A 263 8.00 10.79 -2.58
C LYS A 263 7.12 9.96 -1.64
N LYS A 264 5.84 9.86 -1.97
CA LYS A 264 4.80 9.19 -1.15
C LYS A 264 3.63 8.68 -1.98
N ASP A 265 3.80 8.70 -3.29
CA ASP A 265 2.81 8.29 -4.28
C ASP A 265 2.89 6.77 -4.52
N LEU A 266 2.14 6.29 -5.50
CA LEU A 266 2.20 4.88 -5.85
C LEU A 266 3.57 4.45 -6.34
N PHE A 267 4.29 5.32 -7.05
CA PHE A 267 5.62 4.99 -7.51
C PHE A 267 6.56 4.75 -6.32
N ALA A 268 6.49 5.58 -5.28
CA ALA A 268 7.21 5.37 -4.02
C ALA A 268 6.93 4.00 -3.40
N VAL A 269 5.67 3.54 -3.41
CA VAL A 269 5.29 2.20 -2.91
C VAL A 269 5.92 1.09 -3.75
N MET A 270 5.88 1.21 -5.07
CA MET A 270 6.50 0.24 -5.98
C MET A 270 8.01 0.15 -5.77
N LEU A 271 8.67 1.29 -5.58
CA LEU A 271 10.09 1.36 -5.23
C LEU A 271 10.37 0.65 -3.89
N CYS A 272 9.56 0.91 -2.86
CA CYS A 272 9.68 0.25 -1.56
C CYS A 272 9.48 -1.27 -1.64
N ILE A 273 8.58 -1.74 -2.51
CA ILE A 273 8.38 -3.18 -2.73
C ILE A 273 9.65 -3.82 -3.27
N ILE A 274 10.31 -3.15 -4.24
CA ILE A 274 11.57 -3.65 -4.79
C ILE A 274 12.69 -3.59 -3.75
N PHE A 275 12.79 -2.51 -2.95
CA PHE A 275 13.78 -2.43 -1.87
C PHE A 275 13.57 -3.54 -0.83
N LEU A 276 12.39 -3.68 -0.28
CA LEU A 276 12.21 -4.49 0.93
C LEU A 276 11.98 -5.99 0.69
N ILE A 277 11.91 -6.44 -0.57
CA ILE A 277 11.83 -7.87 -0.89
C ILE A 277 13.19 -8.37 -1.35
N GLU A 278 13.79 -9.30 -0.61
CA GLU A 278 15.10 -9.90 -0.92
C GLU A 278 15.03 -10.97 -2.03
N ASP A 279 13.91 -11.68 -2.14
CA ASP A 279 13.75 -12.78 -3.10
C ASP A 279 13.52 -12.24 -4.52
N GLU A 280 14.49 -12.49 -5.41
CA GLU A 280 14.47 -12.05 -6.80
C GLU A 280 13.25 -12.59 -7.57
N TYR A 281 12.85 -13.84 -7.34
CA TYR A 281 11.67 -14.40 -8.01
C TYR A 281 10.39 -13.69 -7.60
N ILE A 282 10.28 -13.30 -6.32
CA ILE A 282 9.13 -12.52 -5.84
C ILE A 282 9.13 -11.12 -6.47
N VAL A 283 10.29 -10.45 -6.58
CA VAL A 283 10.39 -9.15 -7.24
C VAL A 283 10.08 -9.24 -8.74
N ASN A 284 10.56 -10.29 -9.42
CA ASN A 284 10.23 -10.53 -10.83
C ASN A 284 8.73 -10.81 -11.03
N ASN A 285 8.10 -11.55 -10.13
CA ASN A 285 6.64 -11.74 -10.16
C ASN A 285 5.90 -10.41 -9.97
N PHE A 286 6.41 -9.51 -9.12
CA PHE A 286 5.84 -8.17 -8.94
C PHE A 286 5.91 -7.36 -10.22
N LEU A 287 7.07 -7.32 -10.86
CA LEU A 287 7.25 -6.65 -12.15
C LEU A 287 6.28 -7.20 -13.20
N GLN A 288 6.13 -8.53 -13.29
CA GLN A 288 5.21 -9.16 -14.23
C GLN A 288 3.74 -8.85 -13.94
N ASP A 289 3.31 -8.90 -12.67
CA ASP A 289 1.94 -8.56 -12.30
C ASP A 289 1.61 -7.10 -12.68
N ILE A 290 2.51 -6.15 -12.39
CA ILE A 290 2.35 -4.74 -12.76
C ILE A 290 2.38 -4.57 -14.28
N THR A 291 3.32 -5.20 -14.97
CA THR A 291 3.43 -5.15 -16.43
C THR A 291 2.16 -5.67 -17.09
N ASN A 292 1.66 -6.85 -16.69
CA ASN A 292 0.44 -7.43 -17.24
C ASN A 292 -0.79 -6.57 -16.96
N LEU A 293 -0.88 -5.99 -15.76
CA LEU A 293 -1.97 -5.09 -15.43
C LEU A 293 -1.97 -3.90 -16.39
N LEU A 294 -0.82 -3.25 -16.57
CA LEU A 294 -0.67 -2.08 -17.43
C LEU A 294 -0.82 -2.44 -18.92
N GLU A 295 -0.31 -3.59 -19.36
CA GLU A 295 -0.43 -4.07 -20.74
C GLU A 295 -1.87 -4.41 -21.12
N THR A 296 -2.66 -4.93 -20.19
CA THR A 296 -4.10 -5.12 -20.41
C THR A 296 -4.80 -3.79 -20.69
N LEU A 297 -4.21 -2.67 -20.29
CA LEU A 297 -4.70 -1.31 -20.56
C LEU A 297 -4.14 -0.74 -21.86
N THR A 298 -3.11 -1.38 -22.46
CA THR A 298 -2.44 -0.90 -23.67
C THR A 298 -2.67 -1.76 -24.92
N LYS A 299 -3.27 -2.95 -24.77
CA LYS A 299 -3.47 -3.92 -25.86
C LYS A 299 -4.35 -3.46 -27.03
N ASP A 300 -5.06 -2.34 -26.91
CA ASP A 300 -5.82 -1.75 -28.02
C ASP A 300 -5.01 -0.77 -28.90
N GLY A 301 -3.69 -0.64 -28.72
CA GLY A 301 -2.79 0.01 -29.70
C GLY A 301 -2.91 1.54 -29.83
N GLU A 302 -3.88 2.17 -29.17
CA GLU A 302 -4.12 3.63 -29.15
C GLU A 302 -3.82 4.21 -27.76
N THR A 303 -2.57 4.06 -27.32
CA THR A 303 -2.19 4.06 -25.90
C THR A 303 -1.84 5.42 -25.30
N GLN A 304 -1.43 6.39 -26.12
CA GLN A 304 -1.14 7.75 -25.64
C GLN A 304 -2.34 8.69 -25.79
N GLU A 305 -3.33 8.33 -26.61
CA GLU A 305 -4.46 9.19 -26.94
C GLU A 305 -5.75 8.83 -26.19
N HIS A 306 -5.87 7.62 -25.64
CA HIS A 306 -7.08 7.27 -24.89
C HIS A 306 -7.10 7.99 -23.53
N ILE A 307 -7.75 9.15 -23.53
CA ILE A 307 -8.06 9.93 -22.34
C ILE A 307 -9.12 9.15 -21.55
N ILE A 308 -8.81 8.81 -20.30
CA ILE A 308 -9.69 8.05 -19.39
C ILE A 308 -10.32 8.99 -18.36
N SER A 309 -9.70 10.14 -18.11
CA SER A 309 -10.22 11.19 -17.24
C SER A 309 -9.74 12.58 -17.66
N ASN A 310 -10.22 13.63 -16.99
CA ASN A 310 -9.74 15.00 -17.21
C ASN A 310 -8.25 15.17 -16.84
N LYS A 311 -7.67 14.19 -16.14
CA LYS A 311 -6.24 14.14 -15.85
C LYS A 311 -5.42 13.57 -17.03
N GLY A 312 -6.06 13.00 -18.05
CA GLY A 312 -5.42 12.45 -19.24
C GLY A 312 -5.56 10.93 -19.35
N ASN A 313 -4.49 10.29 -19.78
CA ASN A 313 -4.41 8.83 -19.92
C ASN A 313 -4.34 8.13 -18.55
N ILE A 314 -4.10 6.82 -18.56
CA ILE A 314 -4.07 6.08 -17.31
C ILE A 314 -2.92 6.49 -16.39
N PHE A 315 -1.73 6.68 -16.94
CA PHE A 315 -0.53 7.01 -16.17
C PHE A 315 -0.69 8.35 -15.45
N SER A 316 -1.22 9.36 -16.14
CA SER A 316 -1.49 10.65 -15.53
C SER A 316 -2.64 10.60 -14.51
N THR A 317 -3.65 9.75 -14.73
CA THR A 317 -4.74 9.49 -13.79
C THR A 317 -4.24 8.85 -12.49
N LEU A 318 -3.33 7.86 -12.60
CA LEU A 318 -2.71 7.17 -11.48
C LEU A 318 -1.51 7.93 -10.89
N LYS A 319 -1.07 9.03 -11.53
CA LYS A 319 0.15 9.79 -11.17
C LYS A 319 1.39 8.90 -11.08
N ILE A 320 1.55 8.01 -12.05
CA ILE A 320 2.75 7.17 -12.20
C ILE A 320 3.43 7.49 -13.54
N PRO A 321 4.73 7.21 -13.71
CA PRO A 321 5.41 7.37 -14.99
C PRO A 321 4.83 6.45 -16.06
N ASP A 322 4.83 6.89 -17.32
CA ASP A 322 4.41 6.09 -18.47
C ASP A 322 5.43 4.98 -18.82
N ASN A 323 6.72 5.27 -18.64
CA ASN A 323 7.82 4.31 -18.70
C ASN A 323 8.09 3.59 -17.37
N ILE A 324 7.05 3.37 -16.55
CA ILE A 324 7.17 2.75 -15.22
C ILE A 324 7.85 1.38 -15.29
N ARG A 325 7.58 0.59 -16.33
CA ARG A 325 8.18 -0.73 -16.51
C ARG A 325 9.70 -0.64 -16.61
N GLU A 326 10.21 0.23 -17.48
CA GLU A 326 11.64 0.45 -17.70
C GLU A 326 12.32 0.96 -16.43
N ARG A 327 11.66 1.88 -15.71
CA ARG A 327 12.15 2.40 -14.42
C ARG A 327 12.28 1.30 -13.36
N LEU A 328 11.25 0.45 -13.21
CA LEU A 328 11.31 -0.66 -12.26
C LEU A 328 12.39 -1.68 -12.65
N ILE A 329 12.55 -1.98 -13.94
CA ILE A 329 13.63 -2.84 -14.44
C ILE A 329 15.00 -2.26 -14.10
N SER A 330 15.22 -0.96 -14.34
CA SER A 330 16.49 -0.29 -14.03
C SER A 330 16.87 -0.44 -12.54
N LEU A 331 15.90 -0.30 -11.64
CA LEU A 331 16.12 -0.57 -10.22
C LEU A 331 16.40 -2.04 -9.91
N ILE A 332 15.68 -2.98 -10.52
CA ILE A 332 15.89 -4.43 -10.31
C ILE A 332 17.31 -4.83 -10.76
N VAL A 333 17.73 -4.34 -11.93
CA VAL A 333 19.09 -4.51 -12.47
C VAL A 333 20.12 -4.00 -11.47
N LYS A 334 19.94 -2.77 -10.95
CA LYS A 334 20.83 -2.17 -9.96
C LYS A 334 20.88 -2.98 -8.67
N LYS A 335 19.73 -3.44 -8.17
CA LYS A 335 19.61 -4.19 -6.92
C LYS A 335 20.29 -5.56 -6.97
N TYR A 336 20.04 -6.34 -8.02
CA TYR A 336 20.53 -7.72 -8.11
C TYR A 336 21.80 -7.88 -8.94
N ASN A 337 22.29 -6.78 -9.54
CA ASN A 337 23.43 -6.78 -10.47
C ASN A 337 23.24 -7.76 -11.65
N ILE A 338 22.03 -7.77 -12.23
CA ILE A 338 21.64 -8.69 -13.31
C ILE A 338 21.61 -7.93 -14.63
N LEU A 339 22.14 -8.53 -15.70
CA LEU A 339 21.92 -8.06 -17.07
C LEU A 339 20.56 -8.59 -17.55
N TYR A 340 19.56 -7.71 -17.71
CA TYR A 340 18.38 -8.03 -18.51
C TYR A 340 18.82 -8.07 -19.99
N VAL A 341 18.76 -9.26 -20.60
CA VAL A 341 18.97 -9.46 -22.05
C VAL A 341 17.65 -9.36 -22.78
#